data_AF-A0A3D3Z056-F1
#
_entry.id   AF-A0A3D3Z056-F1
#
_cell.length_a   1.000
_cell.length_b   1.000
_cell.length_c   1.000
_cell.angle_alpha   90.00
_cell.angle_beta   90.00
_cell.angle_gamma   90.00
#
_symmetry.space_group_name_H-M   'P 1'
#
loop_
_entity.id
_entity.type
_entity.pdbx_description
1 polymer ?
#
loop_
_entity_poly.entity_id
_entity_poly.type
_entity_poly.pdbx_seq_one_letter_code
_entity_poly.pdbx_strand_id
1 'polypeptide(L)'
;NDGDDVPITWLPRDRRYAEKLATPDTSVADLIGDVDPIRVAEGRYLSDELTIHYGLIPRVNRGIMAINELPDLPERIQVALFNILEERDVQIRGYQIRLPLDLLLVATANPEDYTHRGRIVSPLKDRFGTQVRTHYPETLGDEISIMDQEARTPPPTAVPVKIPPFMKEILAALTAELRRSPQINQRSGVSVRYSIGNVETLAAAAVRRAARTGEQEAVPRVVDLPAVLSGSEGRVEFDAIEEGREEEILHRALRNAELEVFRRRLSGFDFAPIVARFEGGFAAQTSDLTSAQEFLSQFGDLPGLAKLLGRMGIEEESPGLAASALEFALEGLHLSRRLNKDAGERPGQVSYEGPDPRPR
;
A
#
# COMPACT_ATOMS: atom_id res chain seq x y z
N ASN A 1 30.91 -41.81 13.16
CA ASN A 1 32.29 -41.65 12.64
C ASN A 1 32.33 -42.16 11.21
N ASP A 2 31.51 -41.59 10.33
CA ASP A 2 31.35 -42.12 8.96
C ASP A 2 32.16 -41.34 7.91
N GLY A 3 33.09 -40.47 8.34
CA GLY A 3 34.02 -39.79 7.43
C GLY A 3 33.31 -39.12 6.24
N ASP A 4 33.64 -39.57 5.03
CA ASP A 4 33.07 -39.07 3.76
C ASP A 4 31.68 -39.66 3.43
N ASP A 5 31.23 -40.68 4.15
CA ASP A 5 29.90 -41.32 3.98
C ASP A 5 28.80 -40.61 4.79
N VAL A 6 29.12 -39.52 5.49
CA VAL A 6 28.13 -38.72 6.22
C VAL A 6 27.11 -38.15 5.24
N PRO A 7 25.81 -38.45 5.39
CA PRO A 7 24.78 -37.94 4.48
C PRO A 7 24.74 -36.42 4.52
N ILE A 8 25.13 -35.78 3.42
CA ILE A 8 24.93 -34.35 3.24
C ILE A 8 23.50 -34.10 2.78
N THR A 9 22.85 -33.10 3.39
CA THR A 9 21.53 -32.63 2.96
C THR A 9 21.64 -31.17 2.54
N TRP A 10 21.07 -30.84 1.40
CA TRP A 10 20.97 -29.45 0.95
C TRP A 10 19.87 -28.72 1.72
N LEU A 11 20.21 -27.61 2.37
CA LEU A 11 19.23 -26.74 3.02
C LEU A 11 18.41 -25.99 1.96
N PRO A 12 17.08 -26.18 1.93
CA PRO A 12 16.20 -25.50 1.00
C PRO A 12 16.06 -24.01 1.38
N ARG A 13 15.69 -23.17 0.41
CA ARG A 13 15.69 -21.70 0.54
C ARG A 13 14.82 -21.17 1.69
N ASP A 14 13.69 -21.82 1.93
CA ASP A 14 12.73 -21.51 2.99
C ASP A 14 13.30 -21.72 4.40
N ARG A 15 14.33 -22.56 4.53
CA ARG A 15 15.04 -22.79 5.79
C ARG A 15 16.26 -21.89 5.97
N ARG A 16 16.57 -21.03 5.00
CA ARG A 16 17.71 -20.09 5.06
C ARG A 16 17.30 -18.69 5.50
N TYR A 17 16.01 -18.43 5.65
CA TYR A 17 15.49 -17.14 6.12
C TYR A 17 14.81 -17.32 7.46
N ALA A 18 15.15 -16.47 8.42
CA ALA A 18 14.35 -16.30 9.61
C ALA A 18 14.18 -14.82 9.93
N GLU A 19 13.06 -14.50 10.53
CA GLU A 19 12.68 -13.15 10.88
C GLU A 19 12.22 -13.11 12.33
N LYS A 20 12.63 -12.07 13.04
CA LYS A 20 12.17 -11.78 14.38
C LYS A 20 11.78 -10.32 14.45
N LEU A 21 10.52 -10.06 14.79
CA LEU A 21 10.10 -8.75 15.25
C LEU A 21 10.74 -8.49 16.62
N ALA A 22 11.49 -7.41 16.72
CA ALA A 22 12.02 -6.94 17.98
C ALA A 22 10.87 -6.47 18.86
N THR A 23 10.88 -6.95 20.09
CA THR A 23 9.91 -6.55 21.11
C THR A 23 10.63 -6.37 22.44
N PRO A 24 10.14 -5.49 23.34
CA PRO A 24 10.80 -5.23 24.62
C PRO A 24 10.95 -6.47 25.53
N ASP A 25 10.09 -7.47 25.34
CA ASP A 25 10.07 -8.74 26.06
C ASP A 25 10.96 -9.82 25.43
N THR A 26 11.52 -9.59 24.24
CA THR A 26 12.48 -10.52 23.63
C THR A 26 13.65 -10.74 24.58
N SER A 27 14.10 -11.99 24.73
CA SER A 27 15.22 -12.34 25.59
C SER A 27 16.47 -12.73 24.79
N VAL A 28 17.63 -12.68 25.46
CA VAL A 28 18.90 -13.17 24.89
C VAL A 28 18.78 -14.68 24.56
N ALA A 29 18.03 -15.42 25.37
CA ALA A 29 17.81 -16.85 25.17
C ALA A 29 17.04 -17.14 23.85
N ASP A 30 16.08 -16.28 23.49
CA ASP A 30 15.29 -16.46 22.27
C ASP A 30 16.16 -16.27 21.00
N LEU A 31 17.07 -15.30 21.03
CA LEU A 31 17.92 -14.99 19.89
C LEU A 31 19.14 -15.91 19.81
N ILE A 32 19.78 -16.18 20.94
CA ILE A 32 21.08 -16.84 20.97
C ILE A 32 20.97 -18.27 21.50
N GLY A 33 20.27 -18.44 22.62
CA GLY A 33 20.09 -19.72 23.29
C GLY A 33 20.36 -19.65 24.78
N ASP A 34 20.00 -20.72 25.48
CA ASP A 34 20.24 -20.88 26.92
C ASP A 34 20.66 -22.32 27.24
N VAL A 35 21.25 -22.54 28.41
CA VAL A 35 21.63 -23.88 28.88
C VAL A 35 20.38 -24.62 29.36
N ASP A 36 20.18 -25.85 28.89
CA ASP A 36 19.11 -26.74 29.34
C ASP A 36 19.46 -27.36 30.71
N PRO A 37 18.81 -26.94 31.80
CA PRO A 37 19.16 -27.41 33.15
C PRO A 37 18.88 -28.89 33.37
N ILE A 38 17.97 -29.51 32.58
CA ILE A 38 17.64 -30.94 32.70
C ILE A 38 18.78 -31.77 32.13
N ARG A 39 19.31 -31.40 30.96
CA ARG A 39 20.46 -32.08 30.33
C ARG A 39 21.74 -31.97 31.14
N VAL A 40 21.91 -30.87 31.85
CA VAL A 40 22.99 -30.70 32.84
C VAL A 40 22.83 -31.65 34.02
N ALA A 41 21.60 -31.83 34.52
CA ALA A 41 21.32 -32.73 35.65
C ALA A 41 21.51 -34.22 35.32
N GLU A 42 21.43 -34.60 34.04
CA GLU A 42 21.67 -35.97 33.54
C GLU A 42 23.16 -36.35 33.39
N GLY A 43 24.09 -35.51 33.84
CA GLY A 43 25.51 -35.85 33.94
C GLY A 43 26.35 -35.54 32.69
N ARG A 44 25.80 -34.77 31.72
CA ARG A 44 26.61 -34.21 30.62
C ARG A 44 27.40 -33.00 31.14
N TYR A 45 28.66 -32.89 30.72
CA TYR A 45 29.52 -31.76 31.09
C TYR A 45 28.94 -30.46 30.49
N LEU A 46 28.93 -29.36 31.26
CA LEU A 46 28.45 -28.04 30.78
C LEU A 46 29.25 -27.47 29.60
N SER A 47 30.42 -28.02 29.32
CA SER A 47 31.24 -27.70 28.15
C SER A 47 30.79 -28.42 26.87
N ASP A 48 29.82 -29.32 26.96
CA ASP A 48 29.27 -30.05 25.82
C ASP A 48 28.19 -29.22 25.14
N GLU A 49 28.41 -28.85 23.87
CA GLU A 49 27.46 -28.09 23.02
C GLU A 49 26.05 -28.72 22.99
N LEU A 50 25.95 -30.02 23.28
CA LEU A 50 24.69 -30.77 23.37
C LEU A 50 23.79 -30.35 24.55
N THR A 51 24.30 -29.58 25.51
CA THR A 51 23.54 -29.03 26.65
C THR A 51 22.91 -27.66 26.36
N ILE A 52 23.22 -27.05 25.21
CA ILE A 52 22.73 -25.72 24.83
C ILE A 52 21.46 -25.87 24.00
N HIS A 53 20.41 -25.15 24.40
CA HIS A 53 19.26 -24.90 23.55
C HIS A 53 19.54 -23.67 22.69
N TYR A 54 19.90 -23.87 21.42
CA TYR A 54 20.16 -22.74 20.51
C TYR A 54 18.88 -21.95 20.20
N GLY A 55 19.01 -20.63 20.29
CA GLY A 55 18.02 -19.65 19.86
C GLY A 55 17.97 -19.51 18.33
N LEU A 56 17.28 -18.47 17.86
CA LEU A 56 17.02 -18.27 16.43
C LEU A 56 18.29 -18.06 15.60
N ILE A 57 19.24 -17.23 16.07
CA ILE A 57 20.41 -16.82 15.29
C ILE A 57 21.31 -18.02 14.95
N PRO A 58 21.73 -18.87 15.90
CA PRO A 58 22.59 -20.00 15.57
C PRO A 58 21.90 -21.05 14.67
N ARG A 59 20.57 -21.16 14.74
CA ARG A 59 19.80 -22.06 13.87
C ARG A 59 19.77 -21.61 12.41
N VAL A 60 20.05 -20.35 12.15
CA VAL A 60 20.03 -19.72 10.82
C VAL A 60 21.46 -19.47 10.33
N ASN A 61 22.44 -20.15 10.92
CA ASN A 61 23.81 -20.15 10.43
C ASN A 61 23.84 -20.54 8.93
N ARG A 62 24.62 -19.80 8.14
CA ARG A 62 24.68 -19.85 6.66
C ARG A 62 23.40 -19.40 5.96
N GLY A 63 22.64 -18.53 6.62
CA GLY A 63 21.37 -17.96 6.16
C GLY A 63 21.28 -16.45 6.33
N ILE A 64 20.05 -15.95 6.26
CA ILE A 64 19.65 -14.55 6.41
C ILE A 64 18.82 -14.45 7.68
N MET A 65 19.28 -13.64 8.63
CA MET A 65 18.52 -13.28 9.81
C MET A 65 18.00 -11.85 9.66
N ALA A 66 16.70 -11.68 9.65
CA ALA A 66 16.05 -10.37 9.66
C ALA A 66 15.58 -10.00 11.08
N ILE A 67 15.98 -8.84 11.57
CA ILE A 67 15.47 -8.25 12.82
C ILE A 67 14.68 -7.00 12.48
N ASN A 68 13.36 -7.07 12.59
CA ASN A 68 12.52 -5.90 12.36
C ASN A 68 12.44 -5.04 13.62
N GLU A 69 12.49 -3.73 13.45
CA GLU A 69 12.44 -2.75 14.53
C GLU A 69 13.53 -2.96 15.59
N LEU A 70 14.78 -3.20 15.15
CA LEU A 70 15.93 -3.40 16.04
C LEU A 70 16.00 -2.43 17.25
N PRO A 71 15.69 -1.12 17.11
CA PRO A 71 15.48 -0.18 18.22
C PRO A 71 14.65 -0.68 19.41
N ASP A 72 13.63 -1.50 19.17
CA ASP A 72 12.74 -2.02 20.20
C ASP A 72 13.36 -3.13 21.06
N LEU A 73 14.52 -3.67 20.65
CA LEU A 73 15.27 -4.58 21.49
C LEU A 73 15.89 -3.83 22.68
N PRO A 74 15.83 -4.39 23.90
CA PRO A 74 16.56 -3.88 25.04
C PRO A 74 18.06 -3.72 24.76
N GLU A 75 18.68 -2.66 25.27
CA GLU A 75 20.11 -2.34 25.08
C GLU A 75 21.03 -3.54 25.35
N ARG A 76 20.78 -4.29 26.43
CA ARG A 76 21.52 -5.51 26.78
C ARG A 76 21.53 -6.55 25.65
N ILE A 77 20.44 -6.66 24.89
CA ILE A 77 20.32 -7.61 23.79
C ILE A 77 21.06 -7.09 22.57
N GLN A 78 20.98 -5.79 22.29
CA GLN A 78 21.76 -5.18 21.22
C GLN A 78 23.28 -5.35 21.45
N VAL A 79 23.75 -5.23 22.69
CA VAL A 79 25.15 -5.52 23.05
C VAL A 79 25.49 -7.01 22.87
N ALA A 80 24.58 -7.92 23.23
CA ALA A 80 24.79 -9.35 22.99
C ALA A 80 24.88 -9.69 21.48
N LEU A 81 24.06 -9.04 20.65
CA LEU A 81 24.15 -9.15 19.18
C LEU A 81 25.48 -8.62 18.65
N PHE A 82 25.97 -7.51 19.21
CA PHE A 82 27.28 -6.97 18.85
C PHE A 82 28.41 -7.98 19.09
N ASN A 83 28.45 -8.62 20.27
CA ASN A 83 29.47 -9.62 20.59
C ASN A 83 29.43 -10.82 19.61
N ILE A 84 28.23 -11.26 19.22
CA ILE A 84 28.08 -12.32 18.22
C ILE A 84 28.70 -11.91 16.87
N LEU A 85 28.39 -10.70 16.40
CA LEU A 85 28.82 -10.23 15.08
C LEU A 85 30.33 -9.95 15.04
N GLU A 86 30.91 -9.46 16.13
CA GLU A 86 32.31 -9.04 16.18
C GLU A 86 33.25 -10.19 16.59
N GLU A 87 33.00 -10.78 17.75
CA GLU A 87 33.94 -11.69 18.41
C GLU A 87 33.62 -13.17 18.11
N ARG A 88 32.45 -13.45 17.51
CA ARG A 88 31.93 -14.80 17.23
C ARG A 88 31.90 -15.68 18.48
N ASP A 89 31.76 -15.04 19.64
CA ASP A 89 31.64 -15.69 20.92
C ASP A 89 30.38 -15.21 21.64
N VAL A 90 29.88 -16.08 22.52
CA VAL A 90 28.67 -15.85 23.28
C VAL A 90 28.92 -16.32 24.70
N GLN A 91 28.56 -15.48 25.66
CA GLN A 91 28.48 -15.90 27.05
C GLN A 91 27.06 -16.38 27.38
N ILE A 92 26.90 -17.67 27.71
CA ILE A 92 25.63 -18.24 28.16
C ILE A 92 25.80 -18.69 29.62
N ARG A 93 25.06 -18.05 30.54
CA ARG A 93 25.07 -18.35 32.00
C ARG A 93 26.47 -18.51 32.62
N GLY A 94 27.43 -17.67 32.21
CA GLY A 94 28.80 -17.67 32.73
C GLY A 94 29.82 -18.48 31.92
N TYR A 95 29.37 -19.26 30.93
CA TYR A 95 30.24 -20.03 30.05
C TYR A 95 30.51 -19.26 28.76
N GLN A 96 31.79 -19.13 28.38
CA GLN A 96 32.18 -18.59 27.08
C GLN A 96 32.17 -19.72 26.05
N ILE A 97 31.25 -19.64 25.10
CA ILE A 97 31.15 -20.57 23.97
C ILE A 97 31.45 -19.79 22.70
N ARG A 98 32.32 -20.34 21.85
CA ARG A 98 32.60 -19.74 20.54
C ARG A 98 31.64 -20.31 19.52
N LEU A 99 30.82 -19.45 18.89
CA LEU A 99 29.89 -19.84 17.85
C LEU A 99 30.38 -19.26 16.52
N PRO A 100 31.03 -20.07 15.65
CA PRO A 100 31.45 -19.61 14.33
C PRO A 100 30.21 -19.46 13.43
N LEU A 101 29.57 -18.30 13.51
CA LEU A 101 28.40 -17.94 12.72
C LEU A 101 28.83 -17.24 11.43
N ASP A 102 28.19 -17.65 10.34
CA ASP A 102 28.33 -17.13 8.99
C ASP A 102 26.92 -16.77 8.51
N LEU A 103 26.47 -15.53 8.72
CA LEU A 103 25.10 -15.11 8.42
C LEU A 103 25.06 -13.70 7.87
N LEU A 104 24.04 -13.43 7.04
CA LEU A 104 23.67 -12.08 6.65
C LEU A 104 22.62 -11.55 7.64
N LEU A 105 23.00 -10.56 8.44
CA LEU A 105 22.07 -9.85 9.30
C LEU A 105 21.45 -8.67 8.54
N VAL A 106 20.12 -8.67 8.44
CA VAL A 106 19.33 -7.53 7.93
C VAL A 106 18.55 -6.97 9.11
N ALA A 107 18.61 -5.66 9.33
CA ALA A 107 17.86 -5.02 10.39
C ALA A 107 17.07 -3.83 9.86
N THR A 108 15.85 -3.65 10.36
CA THR A 108 15.05 -2.45 10.10
C THR A 108 15.00 -1.57 11.35
N ALA A 109 14.83 -0.28 11.15
CA ALA A 109 14.69 0.69 12.22
C ALA A 109 13.91 1.90 11.71
N ASN A 110 12.87 2.30 12.43
CA ASN A 110 12.20 3.57 12.19
C ASN A 110 12.99 4.73 12.83
N PRO A 111 13.43 5.74 12.05
CA PRO A 111 14.21 6.85 12.59
C PRO A 111 13.43 7.81 13.50
N GLU A 112 12.11 7.84 13.45
CA GLU A 112 11.30 8.75 14.27
C GLU A 112 11.10 8.25 15.71
N ASP A 113 11.27 6.95 15.98
CA ASP A 113 11.03 6.34 17.29
C ASP A 113 12.17 6.55 18.30
N TYR A 114 13.29 7.15 17.87
CA TYR A 114 14.48 7.40 18.70
C TYR A 114 14.26 8.34 19.91
N THR A 115 13.08 8.95 20.04
CA THR A 115 12.74 9.83 21.17
C THR A 115 12.03 9.11 22.31
N HIS A 116 11.40 7.94 22.06
CA HIS A 116 10.60 7.23 23.07
C HIS A 116 10.87 5.72 23.16
N ARG A 117 11.55 5.09 22.18
CA ARG A 117 12.04 3.70 22.20
C ARG A 117 13.47 3.61 21.68
N GLY A 118 14.20 2.58 22.14
CA GLY A 118 15.66 2.54 22.24
C GLY A 118 16.42 2.96 20.98
N ARG A 119 17.44 3.82 21.11
CA ARG A 119 18.41 4.04 20.02
C ARG A 119 19.21 2.77 19.78
N ILE A 120 19.61 2.54 18.52
CA ILE A 120 20.60 1.52 18.22
C ILE A 120 21.91 1.95 18.89
N VAL A 121 22.47 1.11 19.77
CA VAL A 121 23.73 1.42 20.45
C VAL A 121 24.85 1.61 19.43
N SER A 122 25.68 2.66 19.62
CA SER A 122 26.76 2.98 18.69
C SER A 122 27.67 1.79 18.35
N PRO A 123 28.09 0.94 19.31
CA PRO A 123 28.92 -0.22 19.01
C PRO A 123 28.28 -1.18 18.00
N LEU A 124 26.97 -1.42 18.08
CA LEU A 124 26.26 -2.28 17.14
C LEU A 124 26.05 -1.57 15.80
N LYS A 125 25.71 -0.28 15.83
CA LYS A 125 25.50 0.52 14.62
C LYS A 125 26.73 0.52 13.72
N ASP A 126 27.92 0.65 14.30
CA ASP A 126 29.19 0.71 13.55
C ASP A 126 29.57 -0.63 12.88
N ARG A 127 28.86 -1.72 13.16
CA ARG A 127 29.08 -3.05 12.56
C ARG A 127 28.20 -3.36 11.37
N PHE A 128 27.21 -2.53 11.08
CA PHE A 128 26.47 -2.66 9.82
C PHE A 128 27.32 -2.13 8.68
N GLY A 129 27.74 -3.03 7.78
CA GLY A 129 28.57 -2.68 6.62
C GLY A 129 27.84 -1.85 5.56
N THR A 130 26.51 -1.74 5.62
CA THR A 130 25.72 -0.92 4.70
C THR A 130 24.46 -0.41 5.40
N GLN A 131 24.09 0.83 5.12
CA GLN A 131 22.83 1.42 5.55
C GLN A 131 22.05 1.86 4.31
N VAL A 132 20.83 1.33 4.16
CA VAL A 132 19.88 1.77 3.13
C VAL A 132 18.82 2.63 3.80
N ARG A 133 18.61 3.84 3.27
CA ARG A 133 17.47 4.68 3.66
C ARG A 133 16.37 4.49 2.64
N THR A 134 15.26 3.91 3.08
CA THR A 134 14.06 3.77 2.25
C THR A 134 13.28 5.09 2.22
N HIS A 135 12.49 5.27 1.19
CA HIS A 135 11.58 6.40 1.02
C HIS A 135 10.29 5.91 0.37
N TYR A 136 9.24 6.71 0.48
CA TYR A 136 8.03 6.48 -0.31
C TYR A 136 8.29 6.75 -1.81
N PRO A 137 7.48 6.18 -2.71
CA PRO A 137 7.62 6.39 -4.15
C PRO A 137 7.64 7.87 -4.52
N GLU A 138 8.59 8.26 -5.38
CA GLU A 138 8.78 9.65 -5.81
C GLU A 138 7.91 10.01 -7.02
N THR A 139 7.59 9.01 -7.86
CA THR A 139 6.76 9.21 -9.05
C THR A 139 5.44 8.45 -8.95
N LEU A 140 4.43 8.96 -9.66
CA LEU A 140 3.15 8.25 -9.77
C LEU A 140 3.30 6.89 -10.47
N GLY A 141 4.27 6.76 -11.37
CA GLY A 141 4.54 5.50 -12.07
C GLY A 141 5.06 4.41 -11.14
N ASP A 142 5.93 4.77 -10.19
CA ASP A 142 6.42 3.83 -9.18
C ASP A 142 5.29 3.40 -8.24
N GLU A 143 4.43 4.33 -7.81
CA GLU A 143 3.25 4.02 -7.00
C GLU A 143 2.30 3.06 -7.74
N ILE A 144 2.04 3.31 -9.02
CA ILE A 144 1.20 2.44 -9.87
C ILE A 144 1.83 1.06 -10.03
N SER A 145 3.14 0.98 -10.21
CA SER A 145 3.85 -0.29 -10.34
C SER A 145 3.73 -1.13 -9.07
N ILE A 146 3.81 -0.49 -7.90
CA ILE A 146 3.60 -1.16 -6.60
C ILE A 146 2.15 -1.62 -6.46
N MET A 147 1.17 -0.76 -6.80
CA MET A 147 -0.24 -1.15 -6.77
C MET A 147 -0.51 -2.37 -7.67
N ASP A 148 0.05 -2.40 -8.88
CA ASP A 148 -0.13 -3.49 -9.83
C ASP A 148 0.54 -4.80 -9.39
N GLN A 149 1.65 -4.71 -8.68
CA GLN A 149 2.36 -5.86 -8.14
C GLN A 149 1.67 -6.45 -6.90
N GLU A 150 1.20 -5.59 -5.99
CA GLU A 150 0.83 -6.01 -4.63
C GLU A 150 -0.69 -6.11 -4.39
N ALA A 151 -1.52 -5.40 -5.16
CA ALA A 151 -2.96 -5.41 -4.95
C ALA A 151 -3.58 -6.77 -5.29
N ARG A 152 -4.40 -7.29 -4.38
CA ARG A 152 -5.14 -8.54 -4.58
C ARG A 152 -6.53 -8.23 -5.11
N THR A 153 -6.64 -8.15 -6.42
CA THR A 153 -7.96 -8.01 -7.06
C THR A 153 -8.79 -9.28 -6.87
N PRO A 154 -10.13 -9.16 -6.79
CA PRO A 154 -11.01 -10.31 -6.59
C PRO A 154 -10.75 -11.42 -7.64
N PRO A 155 -10.79 -12.70 -7.24
CA PRO A 155 -10.48 -13.80 -8.14
C PRO A 155 -11.42 -13.84 -9.35
N PRO A 156 -10.99 -14.37 -10.52
CA PRO A 156 -11.64 -14.18 -11.83
C PRO A 156 -13.03 -14.81 -12.01
N THR A 157 -13.66 -15.37 -10.98
CA THR A 157 -14.69 -16.41 -11.15
C THR A 157 -16.14 -15.93 -11.15
N ALA A 158 -16.43 -14.62 -11.11
CA ALA A 158 -17.82 -14.13 -11.23
C ALA A 158 -17.99 -12.95 -12.19
N VAL A 159 -17.13 -11.93 -12.12
CA VAL A 159 -17.16 -10.77 -13.02
C VAL A 159 -15.72 -10.31 -13.27
N PRO A 160 -15.20 -10.29 -14.51
CA PRO A 160 -13.85 -9.80 -14.81
C PRO A 160 -13.73 -8.32 -14.42
N VAL A 161 -12.70 -7.99 -13.64
CA VAL A 161 -12.39 -6.62 -13.22
C VAL A 161 -11.42 -6.00 -14.21
N LYS A 162 -11.77 -4.83 -14.77
CA LYS A 162 -10.86 -4.03 -15.61
C LYS A 162 -10.75 -2.64 -15.03
N ILE A 163 -9.57 -2.30 -14.49
CA ILE A 163 -9.31 -0.98 -13.91
C ILE A 163 -8.62 -0.11 -14.96
N PRO A 164 -9.26 0.96 -15.46
CA PRO A 164 -8.65 1.85 -16.44
C PRO A 164 -7.36 2.49 -15.91
N PRO A 165 -6.35 2.76 -16.76
CA PRO A 165 -5.07 3.35 -16.32
C PRO A 165 -5.24 4.66 -15.55
N PHE A 166 -6.15 5.53 -16.01
CA PHE A 166 -6.40 6.83 -15.38
C PHE A 166 -7.00 6.70 -13.96
N MET A 167 -7.73 5.63 -13.65
CA MET A 167 -8.25 5.42 -12.29
C MET A 167 -7.11 5.11 -11.31
N LYS A 168 -6.13 4.31 -11.71
CA LYS A 168 -4.90 4.08 -10.92
C LYS A 168 -4.10 5.36 -10.77
N GLU A 169 -4.04 6.18 -11.81
CA GLU A 169 -3.41 7.49 -11.75
C GLU A 169 -4.08 8.45 -10.75
N ILE A 170 -5.42 8.42 -10.62
CA ILE A 170 -6.14 9.21 -9.60
C ILE A 170 -5.74 8.74 -8.21
N LEU A 171 -5.71 7.43 -7.95
CA LEU A 171 -5.32 6.90 -6.64
C LEU A 171 -3.86 7.19 -6.29
N ALA A 172 -2.96 7.13 -7.28
CA ALA A 172 -1.56 7.52 -7.10
C ALA A 172 -1.45 9.03 -6.82
N ALA A 173 -2.16 9.88 -7.57
CA ALA A 173 -2.16 11.33 -7.36
C ALA A 173 -2.76 11.71 -6.00
N LEU A 174 -3.83 11.05 -5.56
CA LEU A 174 -4.41 11.20 -4.22
C LEU A 174 -3.37 10.89 -3.14
N THR A 175 -2.69 9.75 -3.26
CA THR A 175 -1.65 9.34 -2.30
C THR A 175 -0.51 10.37 -2.26
N ALA A 176 -0.06 10.84 -3.42
CA ALA A 176 0.99 11.85 -3.54
C ALA A 176 0.58 13.21 -2.98
N GLU A 177 -0.68 13.63 -3.15
CA GLU A 177 -1.25 14.84 -2.55
C GLU A 177 -1.25 14.74 -1.02
N LEU A 178 -1.73 13.62 -0.47
CA LEU A 178 -1.77 13.40 0.98
C LEU A 178 -0.37 13.36 1.61
N ARG A 179 0.63 12.76 0.95
CA ARG A 179 2.03 12.78 1.45
C ARG A 179 2.62 14.19 1.50
N ARG A 180 2.17 15.11 0.66
CA ARG A 180 2.62 16.51 0.63
C ARG A 180 1.76 17.44 1.49
N SER A 181 0.65 16.94 2.02
CA SER A 181 -0.35 17.73 2.71
C SER A 181 0.09 18.06 4.15
N PRO A 182 0.14 19.34 4.55
CA PRO A 182 0.46 19.72 5.93
C PRO A 182 -0.64 19.29 6.93
N GLN A 183 -1.82 18.90 6.45
CA GLN A 183 -2.90 18.37 7.28
C GLN A 183 -2.67 16.91 7.73
N ILE A 184 -1.70 16.21 7.13
CA ILE A 184 -1.36 14.83 7.47
C ILE A 184 -0.17 14.81 8.42
N ASN A 185 -0.21 13.92 9.42
CA ASN A 185 0.91 13.71 10.33
C ASN A 185 2.12 13.17 9.55
N GLN A 186 3.09 14.05 9.31
CA GLN A 186 4.28 13.75 8.52
C GLN A 186 5.23 12.75 9.20
N ARG A 187 5.11 12.53 10.51
CA ARG A 187 5.93 11.54 11.24
C ARG A 187 5.50 10.12 10.89
N SER A 188 4.20 9.90 10.71
CA SER A 188 3.61 8.62 10.31
C SER A 188 3.57 8.49 8.78
N GLY A 189 3.33 9.59 8.08
CA GLY A 189 3.25 9.66 6.62
C GLY A 189 2.09 8.83 6.04
N VAL A 190 2.11 8.61 4.72
CA VAL A 190 1.10 7.79 4.03
C VAL A 190 1.77 6.59 3.37
N SER A 191 1.52 5.41 3.92
CA SER A 191 2.09 4.14 3.46
C SER A 191 1.64 3.78 2.03
N VAL A 192 2.46 3.02 1.30
CA VAL A 192 2.03 2.35 0.05
C VAL A 192 0.87 1.38 0.27
N ARG A 193 0.65 0.89 1.50
CA ARG A 193 -0.55 0.09 1.84
C ARG A 193 -1.86 0.88 1.69
N TYR A 194 -1.80 2.21 1.72
CA TYR A 194 -2.93 3.08 1.45
C TYR A 194 -3.38 2.93 -0.01
N SER A 195 -2.46 3.16 -0.95
CA SER A 195 -2.75 3.09 -2.39
C SER A 195 -3.11 1.67 -2.86
N ILE A 196 -2.41 0.65 -2.34
CA ILE A 196 -2.73 -0.78 -2.60
C ILE A 196 -4.18 -1.09 -2.18
N GLY A 197 -4.54 -0.76 -0.93
CA GLY A 197 -5.90 -1.00 -0.44
C GLY A 197 -6.96 -0.19 -1.17
N ASN A 198 -6.62 1.00 -1.66
CA ASN A 198 -7.51 1.82 -2.44
C ASN A 198 -7.85 1.19 -3.80
N VAL A 199 -6.88 0.55 -4.46
CA VAL A 199 -7.12 -0.21 -5.70
C VAL A 199 -8.02 -1.42 -5.43
N GLU A 200 -7.78 -2.14 -4.34
CA GLU A 200 -8.62 -3.28 -3.94
C GLU A 200 -10.06 -2.84 -3.64
N THR A 201 -10.22 -1.72 -2.94
CA THR A 201 -11.53 -1.15 -2.58
C THR A 201 -12.27 -0.64 -3.81
N LEU A 202 -11.56 0.03 -4.72
CA LEU A 202 -12.10 0.51 -5.99
C LEU A 202 -12.59 -0.66 -6.87
N ALA A 203 -11.80 -1.73 -6.95
CA ALA A 203 -12.19 -2.96 -7.64
C ALA A 203 -13.42 -3.60 -6.99
N ALA A 204 -13.47 -3.68 -5.67
CA ALA A 204 -14.61 -4.23 -4.93
C ALA A 204 -15.89 -3.41 -5.13
N ALA A 205 -15.79 -2.08 -5.16
CA ALA A 205 -16.91 -1.19 -5.44
C ALA A 205 -17.48 -1.42 -6.85
N ALA A 206 -16.60 -1.52 -7.85
CA ALA A 206 -17.00 -1.85 -9.23
C ALA A 206 -17.64 -3.24 -9.33
N VAL A 207 -17.09 -4.27 -8.66
CA VAL A 207 -17.67 -5.62 -8.62
C VAL A 207 -19.04 -5.60 -7.95
N ARG A 208 -19.20 -4.87 -6.84
CA ARG A 208 -20.50 -4.70 -6.19
C ARG A 208 -21.51 -4.08 -7.15
N ARG A 209 -21.16 -2.99 -7.83
CA ARG A 209 -22.04 -2.33 -8.80
C ARG A 209 -22.42 -3.28 -9.94
N ALA A 210 -21.43 -3.96 -10.53
CA ALA A 210 -21.67 -4.91 -11.61
C ALA A 210 -22.61 -6.05 -11.17
N ALA A 211 -22.38 -6.64 -10.00
CA ALA A 211 -23.24 -7.70 -9.46
C ALA A 211 -24.68 -7.22 -9.18
N ARG A 212 -24.86 -5.96 -8.76
CA ARG A 212 -26.19 -5.39 -8.49
C ARG A 212 -26.96 -5.01 -9.74
N THR A 213 -26.25 -4.64 -10.80
CA THR A 213 -26.82 -4.16 -12.07
C THR A 213 -26.84 -5.22 -13.18
N GLY A 214 -26.19 -6.36 -12.97
CA GLY A 214 -26.10 -7.45 -13.94
C GLY A 214 -25.03 -7.24 -15.02
N GLU A 215 -24.08 -6.33 -14.81
CA GLU A 215 -22.98 -6.10 -15.75
C GLU A 215 -22.05 -7.32 -15.83
N GLN A 216 -21.60 -7.63 -17.05
CA GLN A 216 -20.72 -8.77 -17.33
C GLN A 216 -19.25 -8.47 -17.08
N GLU A 217 -18.90 -7.22 -16.78
CA GLU A 217 -17.57 -6.78 -16.41
C GLU A 217 -17.66 -5.69 -15.34
N ALA A 218 -16.66 -5.64 -14.47
CA ALA A 218 -16.56 -4.67 -13.39
C ALA A 218 -15.51 -3.63 -13.77
N VAL A 219 -15.98 -2.47 -14.23
CA VAL A 219 -15.11 -1.34 -14.57
C VAL A 219 -15.37 -0.20 -13.57
N PRO A 220 -14.38 0.16 -12.73
CA PRO A 220 -14.53 1.28 -11.83
C PRO A 220 -14.76 2.61 -12.56
N ARG A 221 -15.57 3.48 -11.97
CA ARG A 221 -15.86 4.84 -12.42
C ARG A 221 -15.67 5.82 -11.27
N VAL A 222 -15.82 7.12 -11.55
CA VAL A 222 -15.72 8.19 -10.55
C VAL A 222 -16.70 7.97 -9.40
N VAL A 223 -17.92 7.51 -9.70
CA VAL A 223 -18.94 7.23 -8.69
C VAL A 223 -18.55 6.15 -7.67
N ASP A 224 -17.53 5.35 -7.97
CA ASP A 224 -17.01 4.33 -7.06
C ASP A 224 -15.90 4.88 -6.11
N LEU A 225 -15.34 6.07 -6.39
CA LEU A 225 -14.26 6.68 -5.58
C LEU A 225 -14.66 7.07 -4.15
N PRO A 226 -15.90 7.51 -3.84
CA PRO A 226 -16.32 7.74 -2.45
C PRO A 226 -16.14 6.52 -1.54
N ALA A 227 -16.35 5.30 -2.07
CA ALA A 227 -16.12 4.07 -1.31
C ALA A 227 -14.65 3.87 -0.93
N VAL A 228 -13.73 4.37 -1.76
CA VAL A 228 -12.28 4.37 -1.47
C VAL A 228 -11.97 5.25 -0.27
N LEU A 229 -12.57 6.44 -0.19
CA LEU A 229 -12.35 7.35 0.94
C LEU A 229 -12.88 6.73 2.24
N SER A 230 -14.12 6.24 2.24
CA SER A 230 -14.71 5.58 3.42
C SER A 230 -13.93 4.36 3.88
N GLY A 231 -13.34 3.58 2.97
CA GLY A 231 -12.54 2.39 3.29
C GLY A 231 -11.11 2.69 3.76
N SER A 232 -10.62 3.92 3.55
CA SER A 232 -9.21 4.26 3.73
C SER A 232 -8.94 5.37 4.75
N GLU A 233 -9.99 6.02 5.28
CA GLU A 233 -9.88 7.09 6.27
C GLU A 233 -9.01 6.70 7.48
N GLY A 234 -9.28 5.56 8.11
CA GLY A 234 -8.51 5.06 9.26
C GLY A 234 -7.08 4.57 8.93
N ARG A 235 -6.64 4.67 7.67
CA ARG A 235 -5.27 4.32 7.25
C ARG A 235 -4.37 5.54 7.09
N VAL A 236 -4.90 6.74 7.36
CA VAL A 236 -4.17 8.00 7.32
C VAL A 236 -4.24 8.62 8.71
N GLU A 237 -3.10 9.04 9.22
CA GLU A 237 -3.04 9.81 10.47
C GLU A 237 -3.03 11.31 10.15
N PHE A 238 -4.01 12.02 10.68
CA PHE A 238 -4.13 13.47 10.52
C PHE A 238 -3.36 14.20 11.61
N ASP A 239 -2.99 15.45 11.34
CA ASP A 239 -2.48 16.32 12.39
C ASP A 239 -3.58 16.56 13.45
N ALA A 240 -3.19 16.63 14.73
CA ALA A 240 -4.14 16.80 15.83
C ALA A 240 -4.99 18.09 15.72
N ILE A 241 -4.52 19.09 14.97
CA ILE A 241 -5.26 20.34 14.72
C ILE A 241 -6.48 20.12 13.79
N GLU A 242 -6.47 19.06 12.99
CA GLU A 242 -7.50 18.77 11.98
C GLU A 242 -8.56 17.77 12.45
N GLU A 243 -8.61 17.46 13.76
CA GLU A 243 -9.60 16.54 14.35
C GLU A 243 -11.04 16.96 13.97
N GLY A 244 -11.80 16.03 13.39
CA GLY A 244 -13.18 16.24 12.93
C GLY A 244 -13.31 16.83 11.52
N ARG A 245 -12.20 16.99 10.77
CA ARG A 245 -12.19 17.48 9.38
C ARG A 245 -11.57 16.48 8.39
N GLU A 246 -11.33 15.26 8.83
CA GLU A 246 -10.64 14.20 8.09
C GLU A 246 -11.32 13.93 6.75
N GLU A 247 -12.64 13.71 6.77
CA GLU A 247 -13.46 13.50 5.58
C GLU A 247 -13.35 14.68 4.60
N GLU A 248 -13.48 15.92 5.07
CA GLU A 248 -13.37 17.13 4.23
C GLU A 248 -12.01 17.18 3.51
N ILE A 249 -10.93 16.89 4.24
CA ILE A 249 -9.55 16.90 3.73
C ILE A 249 -9.37 15.82 2.66
N LEU A 250 -9.85 14.60 2.91
CA LEU A 250 -9.78 13.50 1.95
C LEU A 250 -10.57 13.80 0.68
N HIS A 251 -11.79 14.32 0.80
CA HIS A 251 -12.60 14.71 -0.35
C HIS A 251 -11.95 15.85 -1.15
N ARG A 252 -11.31 16.82 -0.48
CA ARG A 252 -10.56 17.87 -1.16
C ARG A 252 -9.35 17.30 -1.92
N ALA A 253 -8.59 16.41 -1.28
CA ALA A 253 -7.44 15.77 -1.90
C ALA A 253 -7.84 14.92 -3.11
N LEU A 254 -8.96 14.21 -3.04
CA LEU A 254 -9.51 13.44 -4.16
C LEU A 254 -9.87 14.34 -5.34
N ARG A 255 -10.61 15.43 -5.11
CA ARG A 255 -10.95 16.39 -6.19
C ARG A 255 -9.71 17.00 -6.84
N ASN A 256 -8.67 17.30 -6.04
CA ASN A 256 -7.40 17.79 -6.56
C ASN A 256 -6.71 16.74 -7.45
N ALA A 257 -6.68 15.48 -7.02
CA ALA A 257 -6.12 14.37 -7.77
C ALA A 257 -6.88 14.11 -9.08
N GLU A 258 -8.21 14.10 -9.05
CA GLU A 258 -9.06 13.98 -10.24
C GLU A 258 -8.78 15.10 -11.25
N LEU A 259 -8.70 16.35 -10.77
CA LEU A 259 -8.41 17.50 -11.62
C LEU A 259 -6.98 17.48 -12.19
N GLU A 260 -6.00 17.01 -11.42
CA GLU A 260 -4.62 16.82 -11.90
C GLU A 260 -4.58 15.81 -13.06
N VAL A 261 -5.19 14.64 -12.88
CA VAL A 261 -5.23 13.58 -13.89
C VAL A 261 -6.03 14.03 -15.11
N PHE A 262 -7.15 14.71 -14.90
CA PHE A 262 -7.98 15.27 -15.98
C PHE A 262 -7.17 16.24 -16.85
N ARG A 263 -6.44 17.17 -16.23
CA ARG A 263 -5.58 18.12 -16.95
C ARG A 263 -4.46 17.39 -17.67
N ARG A 264 -3.83 16.39 -17.06
CA ARG A 264 -2.73 15.64 -17.69
C ARG A 264 -3.19 14.85 -18.91
N ARG A 265 -4.33 14.15 -18.82
CA ARG A 265 -4.82 13.25 -19.89
C ARG A 265 -5.58 14.01 -21.00
N LEU A 266 -6.36 15.02 -20.63
CA LEU A 266 -7.33 15.68 -21.51
C LEU A 266 -7.01 17.14 -21.83
N SER A 267 -5.80 17.61 -21.53
CA SER A 267 -5.32 18.90 -22.02
C SER A 267 -5.41 18.99 -23.56
N GLY A 268 -5.97 20.11 -24.03
CA GLY A 268 -6.21 20.37 -25.45
C GLY A 268 -7.29 19.51 -26.10
N PHE A 269 -8.07 18.73 -25.34
CA PHE A 269 -9.24 18.04 -25.86
C PHE A 269 -10.39 19.02 -26.09
N ASP A 270 -11.05 18.91 -27.24
CA ASP A 270 -12.21 19.74 -27.57
C ASP A 270 -13.48 19.14 -26.95
N PHE A 271 -13.89 19.72 -25.82
CA PHE A 271 -15.11 19.35 -25.12
C PHE A 271 -16.35 20.11 -25.61
N ALA A 272 -16.25 21.01 -26.59
CA ALA A 272 -17.40 21.79 -27.05
C ALA A 272 -18.59 20.89 -27.46
N PRO A 273 -18.41 19.77 -28.19
CA PRO A 273 -19.54 18.89 -28.53
C PRO A 273 -20.24 18.26 -27.31
N ILE A 274 -19.47 17.94 -26.27
CA ILE A 274 -20.01 17.35 -25.03
C ILE A 274 -20.75 18.44 -24.25
N VAL A 275 -20.13 19.60 -24.03
CA VAL A 275 -20.72 20.71 -23.26
C VAL A 275 -21.98 21.26 -23.93
N ALA A 276 -22.00 21.38 -25.26
CA ALA A 276 -23.17 21.89 -25.99
C ALA A 276 -24.43 21.03 -25.79
N ARG A 277 -24.29 19.74 -25.43
CA ARG A 277 -25.45 18.90 -25.07
C ARG A 277 -26.16 19.40 -23.82
N PHE A 278 -25.38 19.87 -22.83
CA PHE A 278 -25.90 20.33 -21.54
C PHE A 278 -26.51 21.75 -21.61
N GLU A 279 -26.18 22.54 -22.64
CA GLU A 279 -26.78 23.88 -22.85
C GLU A 279 -28.29 23.81 -23.15
N GLY A 280 -28.79 22.66 -23.62
CA GLY A 280 -30.21 22.42 -23.92
C GLY A 280 -31.07 21.94 -22.74
N GLY A 281 -30.57 22.05 -21.49
CA GLY A 281 -31.26 21.54 -20.30
C GLY A 281 -31.15 20.02 -20.11
N PHE A 282 -30.20 19.37 -20.82
CA PHE A 282 -29.86 17.97 -20.58
C PHE A 282 -29.14 17.82 -19.24
N ALA A 283 -29.53 16.80 -18.47
CA ALA A 283 -28.91 16.42 -17.22
C ALA A 283 -28.49 14.94 -17.31
N ALA A 284 -27.23 14.65 -16.99
CA ALA A 284 -26.71 13.29 -16.98
C ALA A 284 -26.66 12.74 -15.55
N GLN A 285 -27.41 11.67 -15.29
CA GLN A 285 -27.53 11.07 -13.97
C GLN A 285 -26.69 9.80 -13.86
N THR A 286 -25.96 9.65 -12.75
CA THR A 286 -25.22 8.42 -12.42
C THR A 286 -25.25 8.16 -10.92
N SER A 287 -24.97 6.92 -10.52
CA SER A 287 -24.95 6.47 -9.13
C SER A 287 -24.10 5.19 -9.01
N ASP A 288 -23.79 4.78 -7.78
CA ASP A 288 -23.13 3.50 -7.48
C ASP A 288 -24.00 2.27 -7.82
N LEU A 289 -25.22 2.50 -8.32
CA LEU A 289 -26.18 1.50 -8.80
C LEU A 289 -26.64 1.73 -10.26
N THR A 290 -26.10 2.73 -10.97
CA THR A 290 -26.40 2.95 -12.39
C THR A 290 -25.49 2.07 -13.24
N SER A 291 -26.02 1.25 -14.15
CA SER A 291 -25.17 0.43 -15.04
C SER A 291 -24.43 1.29 -16.08
N ALA A 292 -23.34 0.79 -16.66
CA ALA A 292 -22.65 1.48 -17.75
C ALA A 292 -23.58 1.70 -18.96
N GLN A 293 -24.41 0.71 -19.30
CA GLN A 293 -25.35 0.83 -20.41
C GLN A 293 -26.42 1.90 -20.15
N GLU A 294 -26.99 1.93 -18.94
CA GLU A 294 -27.96 2.96 -18.53
C GLU A 294 -27.34 4.35 -18.58
N PHE A 295 -26.12 4.51 -18.04
CA PHE A 295 -25.40 5.79 -18.09
C PHE A 295 -25.15 6.25 -19.52
N LEU A 296 -24.60 5.39 -20.38
CA LEU A 296 -24.28 5.74 -21.77
C LEU A 296 -25.53 6.04 -22.61
N SER A 297 -26.64 5.34 -22.36
CA SER A 297 -27.88 5.51 -23.12
C SER A 297 -28.47 6.93 -23.04
N GLN A 298 -28.13 7.69 -22.00
CA GLN A 298 -28.59 9.07 -21.80
C GLN A 298 -28.05 10.04 -22.87
N PHE A 299 -26.89 9.74 -23.46
CA PHE A 299 -26.19 10.69 -24.34
C PHE A 299 -26.48 10.49 -25.84
N GLY A 300 -27.02 9.34 -26.22
CA GLY A 300 -27.15 8.93 -27.62
C GLY A 300 -25.80 8.95 -28.34
N ASP A 301 -25.78 9.44 -29.57
CA ASP A 301 -24.53 9.62 -30.32
C ASP A 301 -23.67 10.75 -29.74
N LEU A 302 -22.45 10.42 -29.32
CA LEU A 302 -21.46 11.35 -28.79
C LEU A 302 -20.26 11.49 -29.74
N PRO A 303 -20.22 12.55 -30.58
CA PRO A 303 -19.06 12.85 -31.40
C PRO A 303 -17.80 13.02 -30.55
N GLY A 304 -16.72 12.35 -30.94
CA GLY A 304 -15.43 12.44 -30.25
C GLY A 304 -15.22 11.45 -29.11
N LEU A 305 -16.18 10.59 -28.78
CA LEU A 305 -16.03 9.55 -27.76
C LEU A 305 -14.80 8.65 -28.02
N ALA A 306 -14.62 8.15 -29.24
CA ALA A 306 -13.44 7.35 -29.58
C ALA A 306 -12.11 8.07 -29.32
N LYS A 307 -12.06 9.38 -29.61
CA LYS A 307 -10.88 10.22 -29.33
C LYS A 307 -10.67 10.42 -27.83
N LEU A 308 -11.75 10.55 -27.06
CA LEU A 308 -11.72 10.62 -25.60
C LEU A 308 -11.13 9.33 -25.02
N LEU A 309 -11.63 8.16 -25.45
CA LEU A 309 -11.13 6.85 -25.00
C LEU A 309 -9.63 6.68 -25.29
N GLY A 310 -9.19 7.01 -26.51
CA GLY A 310 -7.77 6.95 -26.86
C GLY A 310 -6.87 7.83 -25.99
N ARG A 311 -7.33 9.04 -25.61
CA ARG A 311 -6.59 9.92 -24.67
C ARG A 311 -6.48 9.35 -23.25
N MET A 312 -7.46 8.54 -22.86
CA MET A 312 -7.54 7.88 -21.56
C MET A 312 -6.76 6.56 -21.51
N GLY A 313 -6.10 6.17 -22.61
CA GLY A 313 -5.37 4.91 -22.72
C GLY A 313 -6.29 3.69 -22.82
N ILE A 314 -7.51 3.88 -23.34
CA ILE A 314 -8.48 2.82 -23.58
C ILE A 314 -8.47 2.47 -25.06
N GLU A 315 -8.07 1.24 -25.36
CA GLU A 315 -8.03 0.68 -26.71
C GLU A 315 -9.14 -0.35 -26.95
N GLU A 316 -9.61 -1.00 -25.89
CA GLU A 316 -10.66 -2.01 -25.95
C GLU A 316 -12.06 -1.38 -26.03
N GLU A 317 -12.92 -1.95 -26.88
CA GLU A 317 -14.34 -1.60 -26.92
C GLU A 317 -15.09 -2.30 -25.78
N SER A 318 -15.58 -1.50 -24.83
CA SER A 318 -16.33 -1.96 -23.67
C SER A 318 -17.28 -0.86 -23.20
N PRO A 319 -18.57 -1.15 -22.93
CA PRO A 319 -19.48 -0.19 -22.32
C PRO A 319 -18.97 0.32 -20.97
N GLY A 320 -18.39 -0.56 -20.14
CA GLY A 320 -17.83 -0.18 -18.85
C GLY A 320 -16.68 0.82 -18.98
N LEU A 321 -15.73 0.55 -19.89
CA LEU A 321 -14.59 1.46 -20.15
C LEU A 321 -15.07 2.80 -20.72
N ALA A 322 -16.05 2.78 -21.64
CA ALA A 322 -16.63 3.99 -22.20
C ALA A 322 -17.36 4.84 -21.16
N ALA A 323 -18.17 4.21 -20.30
CA ALA A 323 -18.87 4.88 -19.21
C ALA A 323 -17.88 5.49 -18.21
N SER A 324 -16.81 4.77 -17.85
CA SER A 324 -15.77 5.26 -16.94
C SER A 324 -15.06 6.51 -17.47
N ALA A 325 -14.64 6.49 -18.74
CA ALA A 325 -13.98 7.62 -19.37
C ALA A 325 -14.91 8.84 -19.51
N LEU A 326 -16.16 8.61 -19.92
CA LEU A 326 -17.14 9.70 -20.07
C LEU A 326 -17.47 10.31 -18.71
N GLU A 327 -17.74 9.50 -17.69
CA GLU A 327 -18.04 10.00 -16.34
C GLU A 327 -16.87 10.79 -15.76
N PHE A 328 -15.63 10.33 -15.97
CA PHE A 328 -14.44 11.10 -15.58
C PHE A 328 -14.29 12.41 -16.33
N ALA A 329 -14.63 12.43 -17.63
CA ALA A 329 -14.63 13.67 -18.39
C ALA A 329 -15.66 14.67 -17.85
N LEU A 330 -16.85 14.22 -17.46
CA LEU A 330 -17.86 15.08 -16.84
C LEU A 330 -17.42 15.59 -15.47
N GLU A 331 -16.80 14.74 -14.64
CA GLU A 331 -16.25 15.16 -13.35
C GLU A 331 -15.17 16.23 -13.54
N GLY A 332 -14.24 16.03 -14.47
CA GLY A 332 -13.20 17.02 -14.74
C GLY A 332 -13.73 18.34 -15.31
N LEU A 333 -14.79 18.29 -16.12
CA LEU A 333 -15.50 19.48 -16.58
C LEU A 333 -16.20 20.20 -15.41
N HIS A 334 -16.79 19.46 -14.49
CA HIS A 334 -17.36 20.01 -13.25
C HIS A 334 -16.30 20.69 -12.38
N LEU A 335 -15.19 20.00 -12.09
CA LEU A 335 -14.07 20.54 -11.32
C LEU A 335 -13.39 21.75 -12.01
N SER A 336 -13.52 21.84 -13.34
CA SER A 336 -13.10 22.98 -14.15
C SER A 336 -14.16 24.07 -14.31
N ARG A 337 -15.29 23.99 -13.59
CA ARG A 337 -16.42 24.93 -13.61
C ARG A 337 -17.08 25.12 -14.98
N ARG A 338 -17.07 24.07 -15.81
CA ARG A 338 -17.75 24.05 -17.12
C ARG A 338 -19.10 23.33 -17.07
N LEU A 339 -19.30 22.50 -16.05
CA LEU A 339 -20.57 21.84 -15.72
C LEU A 339 -20.85 22.02 -14.23
N ASN A 340 -22.12 21.95 -13.86
CA ASN A 340 -22.55 21.83 -12.48
C ASN A 340 -22.69 20.35 -12.11
N LYS A 341 -22.58 20.04 -10.81
CA LYS A 341 -22.80 18.72 -10.26
C LYS A 341 -23.60 18.87 -8.98
N ASP A 342 -24.77 18.24 -8.96
CA ASP A 342 -25.68 18.29 -7.83
C ASP A 342 -25.99 16.88 -7.32
N ALA A 343 -26.35 16.79 -6.03
CA ALA A 343 -26.87 15.54 -5.48
C ALA A 343 -28.25 15.28 -6.10
N GLY A 344 -28.46 14.06 -6.59
CA GLY A 344 -29.73 13.63 -7.16
C GLY A 344 -30.80 13.38 -6.09
N GLU A 345 -31.99 13.01 -6.55
CA GLU A 345 -33.14 12.74 -5.67
C GLU A 345 -32.94 11.49 -4.80
N ARG A 346 -32.11 10.54 -5.26
CA ARG A 346 -31.79 9.30 -4.54
C ARG A 346 -30.44 9.40 -3.82
N PRO A 347 -30.29 8.77 -2.64
CA PRO A 347 -29.00 8.68 -1.97
C PRO A 347 -27.92 8.11 -2.89
N GLY A 348 -26.78 8.78 -3.00
CA GLY A 348 -25.65 8.37 -3.84
C GLY A 348 -25.80 8.67 -5.34
N GLN A 349 -26.93 9.23 -5.77
CA GLN A 349 -27.12 9.72 -7.13
C GLN A 349 -26.48 11.10 -7.29
N VAL A 350 -25.84 11.33 -8.43
CA VAL A 350 -25.33 12.64 -8.85
C VAL A 350 -25.87 12.99 -10.23
N SER A 351 -26.13 14.27 -10.45
CA SER A 351 -26.58 14.85 -11.72
C SER A 351 -25.52 15.83 -12.22
N TYR A 352 -25.06 15.67 -13.46
CA TYR A 352 -24.25 16.67 -14.14
C TYR A 352 -25.14 17.52 -15.04
N GLU A 353 -25.00 18.83 -14.94
CA GLU A 353 -25.90 19.77 -15.61
C GLU A 353 -25.11 20.91 -16.26
N GLY A 354 -25.75 21.58 -17.23
CA GLY A 354 -25.20 22.78 -17.82
C GLY A 354 -25.00 23.87 -16.77
N PRO A 355 -24.08 24.81 -16.97
CA PRO A 355 -23.97 25.96 -16.10
C PRO A 355 -25.30 26.72 -16.11
N ASP A 356 -25.78 27.11 -14.93
CA ASP A 356 -27.01 27.90 -14.76
C ASP A 356 -27.02 29.07 -15.75
N PRO A 357 -28.12 29.32 -16.49
CA PRO A 357 -28.22 30.51 -17.32
C PRO A 357 -28.09 31.71 -16.39
N ARG A 358 -26.94 32.39 -16.43
CA ARG A 358 -26.73 33.61 -15.64
C ARG A 358 -27.94 34.51 -15.88
N PRO A 359 -28.59 35.04 -14.82
CA PRO A 359 -29.64 36.02 -15.01
C PRO A 359 -29.04 37.16 -15.85
N ARG A 360 -29.63 37.40 -17.02
CA ARG A 360 -29.25 38.50 -17.92
C ARG A 360 -29.59 39.84 -17.29
#